data_AF-A0A5K4EH61-F1
#
_entry.id   AF-A0A5K4EH61-F1
#
_cell.length_a   1.000
_cell.length_b   1.000
_cell.length_c   1.000
_cell.angle_alpha   90.00
_cell.angle_beta   90.00
_cell.angle_gamma   90.00
#
_symmetry.space_group_name_H-M   'P 1'
#
loop_
_entity.id
_entity.type
_entity.pdbx_description
1 polymer ?
#
loop_
_entity_poly.entity_id
_entity_poly.type
_entity_poly.pdbx_seq_one_letter_code
_entity_poly.pdbx_strand_id
1 'polypeptide(L)'
;MPCFDKKLEASRVEFSVPSKSISDFYVPDVDLVLATNELLCFLESLIDESNDTVSFSFAEHTSEVGESQRLILERLYEIFCVKMSQEKTGVAFDHFPLRVNKMLPMYRHSGSGSGGYAACILKMAAEELFSVKLKPDILKDERVLTRYLQNRDIQELILFNSKEDRSLAESLLSSLSNRTPYRHFETQPKAMLVFGIANGFRNIQTIVQYLRKTYQFKKCDDPDLIKSRQIKVHYPFDYVEVMACPNGCLNGGGQVKEIMAQTSELYASLPVFEPMSNDLVKNLYEYIKSKDPDLKYLHTTYKTVPKIEIINPSALRW
;
A
#
# COMPACT_ATOMS: atom_id res chain seq x y z
N MET A 1 -7.97 1.19 8.97
CA MET A 1 -6.67 1.35 8.28
C MET A 1 -5.55 1.01 9.24
N PRO A 2 -4.44 0.39 8.82
CA PRO A 2 -3.35 0.03 9.73
C PRO A 2 -2.45 1.22 10.13
N CYS A 3 -2.79 2.46 9.76
CA CYS A 3 -1.91 3.63 9.85
C CYS A 3 -2.70 4.89 10.25
N PHE A 4 -2.18 5.65 11.21
CA PHE A 4 -2.76 6.92 11.66
C PHE A 4 -2.69 8.02 10.61
N ASP A 5 -1.62 8.05 9.80
CA ASP A 5 -1.42 9.08 8.78
C ASP A 5 -2.50 9.06 7.69
N LYS A 6 -3.28 7.96 7.57
CA LYS A 6 -4.45 7.93 6.70
C LYS A 6 -5.55 8.93 7.10
N LYS A 7 -5.58 9.36 8.37
CA LYS A 7 -6.43 10.48 8.81
C LYS A 7 -5.99 11.80 8.19
N LEU A 8 -4.67 12.03 8.12
CA LEU A 8 -4.09 13.23 7.49
C LEU A 8 -4.25 13.21 5.98
N GLU A 9 -4.18 12.02 5.37
CA GLU A 9 -4.47 11.85 3.94
C GLU A 9 -5.94 12.19 3.63
N ALA A 10 -6.89 11.64 4.40
CA ALA A 10 -8.31 11.88 4.23
C ALA A 10 -8.72 13.34 4.51
N SER A 11 -8.01 14.06 5.37
CA SER A 11 -8.31 15.46 5.71
C SER A 11 -7.80 16.49 4.69
N ARG A 12 -7.17 16.03 3.59
CA ARG A 12 -6.75 16.91 2.51
C ARG A 12 -7.97 17.57 1.87
N VAL A 13 -7.98 18.89 1.83
CA VAL A 13 -9.11 19.70 1.30
C VAL A 13 -9.43 19.39 -0.16
N GLU A 14 -8.42 18.98 -0.93
CA GLU A 14 -8.58 18.54 -2.31
C GLU A 14 -9.34 17.20 -2.47
N PHE A 15 -9.55 16.45 -1.39
CA PHE A 15 -10.37 15.23 -1.34
C PHE A 15 -11.75 15.55 -0.79
N SER A 16 -12.40 16.52 -1.43
CA SER A 16 -13.77 16.89 -1.13
C SER A 16 -14.50 17.34 -2.39
N VAL A 17 -15.78 17.02 -2.47
CA VAL A 17 -16.67 17.37 -3.57
C VAL A 17 -17.68 18.43 -3.12
N PRO A 18 -18.02 19.41 -3.98
CA PRO A 18 -19.01 20.42 -3.63
C PRO A 18 -20.39 19.78 -3.41
N SER A 19 -21.05 20.20 -2.33
CA SER A 19 -22.41 19.75 -2.02
C SER A 19 -23.41 20.25 -3.05
N LYS A 20 -24.33 19.38 -3.43
CA LYS A 20 -25.44 19.73 -4.33
C LYS A 20 -26.54 20.53 -3.63
N SER A 21 -26.62 20.48 -2.31
CA SER A 21 -27.73 21.04 -1.52
C SER A 21 -27.39 22.34 -0.79
N ILE A 22 -26.11 22.57 -0.49
CA ILE A 22 -25.66 23.73 0.30
C ILE A 22 -24.51 24.41 -0.43
N SER A 23 -24.68 25.69 -0.77
CA SER A 23 -23.63 26.52 -1.37
C SER A 23 -22.44 26.66 -0.42
N ASP A 24 -21.23 26.63 -0.94
CA ASP A 24 -19.96 26.73 -0.19
C ASP A 24 -19.72 25.62 0.84
N PHE A 25 -20.48 24.53 0.78
CA PHE A 25 -20.23 23.33 1.58
C PHE A 25 -19.56 22.25 0.74
N TYR A 26 -18.48 21.67 1.27
CA TYR A 26 -17.74 20.58 0.63
C TYR A 26 -17.90 19.31 1.47
N VAL A 27 -18.22 18.21 0.80
CA VAL A 27 -18.35 16.88 1.40
C VAL A 27 -17.02 16.16 1.19
N PRO A 28 -16.34 15.70 2.25
CA PRO A 28 -15.09 14.96 2.10
C PRO A 28 -15.33 13.61 1.40
N ASP A 29 -14.33 13.12 0.67
CA ASP A 29 -14.39 11.80 0.04
C ASP A 29 -14.39 10.67 1.09
N VAL A 30 -13.79 10.93 2.26
CA VAL A 30 -13.70 10.01 3.40
C VAL A 30 -14.01 10.78 4.69
N ASP A 31 -15.13 10.46 5.33
CA ASP A 31 -15.56 11.13 6.58
C ASP A 31 -14.76 10.68 7.80
N LEU A 32 -14.43 9.38 7.88
CA LEU A 32 -13.83 8.78 9.07
C LEU A 32 -12.79 7.73 8.69
N VAL A 33 -11.63 7.81 9.33
CA VAL A 33 -10.60 6.79 9.27
C VAL A 33 -10.35 6.27 10.68
N LEU A 34 -10.64 4.99 10.92
CA LEU A 34 -10.30 4.30 12.16
C LEU A 34 -9.02 3.48 11.98
N ALA A 35 -8.09 3.60 12.92
CA ALA A 35 -6.96 2.69 13.03
C ALA A 35 -7.42 1.28 13.48
N THR A 36 -6.61 0.24 13.25
CA THR A 36 -6.98 -1.13 13.65
C THR A 36 -7.21 -1.25 15.16
N ASN A 37 -6.32 -0.66 15.96
CA ASN A 37 -6.47 -0.60 17.41
C ASN A 37 -7.68 0.23 17.87
N GLU A 38 -7.99 1.34 17.19
CA GLU A 38 -9.17 2.16 17.51
C GLU A 38 -10.47 1.41 17.24
N LEU A 39 -10.51 0.67 16.12
CA LEU A 39 -11.65 -0.20 15.81
C LEU A 39 -11.79 -1.31 16.86
N LEU A 40 -10.67 -1.92 17.29
CA LEU A 40 -10.69 -2.94 18.33
C LEU A 40 -11.21 -2.37 19.66
N CYS A 41 -10.66 -1.25 20.13
CA CYS A 41 -11.13 -0.61 21.36
C CYS A 41 -12.61 -0.22 21.29
N PHE A 42 -13.08 0.24 20.13
CA PHE A 42 -14.50 0.51 19.91
C PHE A 42 -15.34 -0.77 20.07
N LEU A 43 -14.93 -1.88 19.44
CA LEU A 43 -15.63 -3.16 19.55
C LEU A 43 -15.62 -3.71 20.98
N GLU A 44 -14.50 -3.61 21.69
CA GLU A 44 -14.37 -4.01 23.10
C GLU A 44 -15.29 -3.19 24.01
N SER A 45 -15.44 -1.88 23.75
CA SER A 45 -16.35 -1.02 24.52
C SER A 45 -17.83 -1.38 24.38
N LEU A 46 -18.17 -2.17 23.36
CA LEU A 46 -19.52 -2.66 23.14
C LEU A 46 -19.75 -4.03 23.77
N ILE A 47 -18.73 -4.71 24.29
CA ILE A 47 -18.89 -6.06 24.87
C ILE A 47 -19.26 -5.95 26.34
N ASP A 48 -20.37 -6.58 26.73
CA ASP A 48 -20.72 -6.83 28.14
C ASP A 48 -20.20 -8.20 28.57
N GLU A 49 -19.35 -8.23 29.59
CA GLU A 49 -18.83 -9.46 30.20
C GLU A 49 -19.65 -9.92 31.41
N SER A 50 -20.78 -9.25 31.72
CA SER A 50 -21.56 -9.51 32.94
C SER A 50 -22.23 -10.89 33.02
N ASN A 51 -22.33 -11.61 31.90
CA ASN A 51 -22.71 -13.02 31.84
C ASN A 51 -21.69 -13.72 30.94
N ASP A 52 -21.33 -15.00 31.17
CA ASP A 52 -20.38 -15.82 30.39
C ASP A 52 -20.71 -16.00 28.86
N THR A 53 -21.52 -15.10 28.32
CA THR A 53 -21.92 -14.87 26.94
C THR A 53 -21.51 -13.46 26.52
N VAL A 54 -20.66 -13.35 25.49
CA VAL A 54 -20.37 -12.07 24.82
C VAL A 54 -21.68 -11.53 24.25
N SER A 55 -22.24 -10.51 24.91
CA SER A 55 -23.38 -9.75 24.40
C SER A 55 -22.92 -8.34 24.09
N PHE A 56 -23.43 -7.76 22.99
CA PHE A 56 -23.17 -6.35 22.72
C PHE A 56 -24.02 -5.53 23.69
N SER A 57 -23.43 -4.95 24.75
CA SER A 57 -24.14 -4.00 25.61
C SER A 57 -24.28 -2.68 24.88
N PHE A 58 -25.53 -2.25 24.77
CA PHE A 58 -25.86 -0.89 24.45
C PHE A 58 -25.95 -0.16 25.78
N ALA A 59 -25.16 0.90 25.98
CA ALA A 59 -25.29 1.70 27.19
C ALA A 59 -26.75 2.17 27.32
N GLU A 60 -27.44 1.72 28.37
CA GLU A 60 -28.86 2.01 28.65
C GLU A 60 -29.17 3.51 28.84
N HIS A 61 -28.15 4.37 28.76
CA HIS A 61 -28.26 5.82 28.90
C HIS A 61 -28.32 6.62 27.60
N THR A 62 -28.60 5.99 26.46
CA THR A 62 -28.95 6.74 25.24
C THR A 62 -30.28 6.25 24.69
N SER A 63 -31.35 6.93 25.09
CA SER A 63 -32.69 6.85 24.46
C SER A 63 -32.69 7.30 22.98
N GLU A 64 -31.52 7.56 22.42
CA GLU A 64 -31.28 8.09 21.07
C GLU A 64 -30.07 7.38 20.42
N VAL A 65 -29.97 6.04 20.52
CA VAL A 65 -29.18 5.32 19.51
C VAL A 65 -29.96 5.42 18.20
N GLY A 66 -29.68 6.47 17.42
CA GLY A 66 -30.37 6.73 16.15
C GLY A 66 -30.25 5.55 15.20
N GLU A 67 -31.25 5.32 14.34
CA GLU A 67 -31.32 4.22 13.37
C GLU A 67 -30.00 4.01 12.60
N SER A 68 -29.27 5.10 12.32
CA SER A 68 -27.97 5.10 11.66
C SER A 68 -26.88 4.32 12.41
N GLN A 69 -26.81 4.44 13.75
CA GLN A 69 -25.80 3.75 14.56
C GLN A 69 -26.08 2.25 14.64
N ARG A 70 -27.37 1.89 14.75
CA ARG A 70 -27.82 0.50 14.67
C ARG A 70 -27.49 -0.13 13.33
N LEU A 71 -27.73 0.57 12.22
CA LEU A 71 -27.43 0.09 10.87
C LEU A 71 -25.92 -0.12 10.67
N ILE A 72 -25.08 0.79 11.15
CA ILE A 72 -23.62 0.64 11.09
C ILE A 72 -23.17 -0.62 11.84
N LEU A 73 -23.71 -0.85 13.04
CA LEU A 73 -23.37 -2.02 13.85
C LEU A 73 -23.89 -3.32 13.25
N GLU A 74 -25.10 -3.34 12.69
CA GLU A 74 -25.62 -4.48 11.92
C GLU A 74 -24.73 -4.79 10.72
N ARG A 75 -24.26 -3.77 9.99
CA ARG A 75 -23.30 -3.96 8.89
C ARG A 75 -21.95 -4.46 9.36
N LEU A 76 -21.41 -3.96 10.47
CA LEU A 76 -20.15 -4.45 11.04
C LEU A 76 -20.30 -5.92 11.47
N TYR A 77 -21.40 -6.26 12.14
CA TYR A 77 -21.73 -7.64 12.51
C TYR A 77 -21.85 -8.54 11.28
N GLU A 78 -22.56 -8.10 10.23
CA GLU A 78 -22.63 -8.83 8.95
C GLU A 78 -21.24 -9.03 8.33
N ILE A 79 -20.37 -8.02 8.35
CA ILE A 79 -19.01 -8.10 7.79
C ILE A 79 -18.13 -9.07 8.58
N PHE A 80 -18.25 -9.08 9.91
CA PHE A 80 -17.38 -9.89 10.79
C PHE A 80 -17.90 -11.32 11.04
N CYS A 81 -19.22 -11.55 11.06
CA CYS A 81 -19.84 -12.82 11.41
C CYS A 81 -20.19 -13.74 10.23
N VAL A 82 -19.54 -13.58 9.06
CA VAL A 82 -19.81 -14.42 7.86
C VAL A 82 -19.42 -15.91 8.00
N LYS A 83 -19.24 -16.42 9.22
CA LYS A 83 -19.59 -17.80 9.55
C LYS A 83 -20.10 -17.89 10.99
N MET A 84 -21.41 -17.82 11.18
CA MET A 84 -22.12 -18.55 12.23
C MET A 84 -23.48 -19.02 11.70
N SER A 85 -23.58 -20.33 11.49
CA SER A 85 -24.80 -21.15 11.44
C SER A 85 -25.86 -20.88 10.36
N GLN A 86 -26.10 -21.90 9.54
CA GLN A 86 -27.41 -22.09 8.91
C GLN A 86 -28.47 -22.13 10.01
N GLU A 87 -29.44 -21.23 9.99
CA GLU A 87 -30.85 -21.62 10.15
C GLU A 87 -31.79 -20.52 9.64
N LYS A 88 -32.83 -20.97 8.95
CA LYS A 88 -33.77 -20.18 8.14
C LYS A 88 -34.61 -19.26 9.02
N THR A 89 -34.66 -17.97 8.72
CA THR A 89 -35.91 -17.21 8.83
C THR A 89 -36.03 -16.23 7.67
N GLY A 90 -37.20 -16.26 7.02
CA GLY A 90 -37.51 -15.40 5.88
C GLY A 90 -38.12 -14.10 6.34
N VAL A 91 -37.47 -12.99 6.02
CA VAL A 91 -38.10 -11.67 5.87
C VAL A 91 -37.38 -10.96 4.72
N ALA A 92 -38.15 -10.47 3.76
CA ALA A 92 -37.64 -9.71 2.61
C ALA A 92 -37.55 -8.23 3.00
N PHE A 93 -36.38 -7.62 2.80
CA PHE A 93 -36.20 -6.17 2.83
C PHE A 93 -35.74 -5.70 1.43
N ASP A 94 -36.46 -4.72 0.88
CA ASP A 94 -36.39 -4.22 -0.50
C ASP A 94 -35.31 -3.14 -0.73
N HIS A 95 -34.13 -3.27 -0.11
CA HIS A 95 -33.01 -2.35 -0.35
C HIS A 95 -31.70 -3.12 -0.58
N PHE A 96 -31.16 -3.01 -1.81
CA PHE A 96 -29.88 -3.53 -2.31
C PHE A 96 -29.43 -4.91 -1.77
N PRO A 97 -29.64 -6.01 -2.52
CA PRO A 97 -29.27 -7.35 -2.06
C PRO A 97 -27.79 -7.59 -2.31
N LEU A 98 -26.91 -7.04 -1.47
CA LEU A 98 -25.61 -7.69 -1.24
C LEU A 98 -25.81 -8.79 -0.20
N ARG A 99 -26.51 -9.87 -0.58
CA ARG A 99 -26.45 -11.15 0.12
C ARG A 99 -25.04 -11.70 -0.06
N VAL A 100 -24.09 -11.22 0.74
CA VAL A 100 -22.72 -11.76 0.79
C VAL A 100 -22.76 -13.06 1.61
N ASN A 101 -23.35 -14.11 1.02
CA ASN A 101 -23.53 -15.43 1.64
C ASN A 101 -22.22 -16.24 1.82
N LYS A 102 -21.06 -15.62 1.62
CA LYS A 102 -19.70 -16.13 1.83
C LYS A 102 -18.82 -14.90 2.03
N MET A 103 -17.89 -14.89 3.00
CA MET A 103 -16.87 -13.83 3.07
C MET A 103 -16.35 -13.65 1.65
N LEU A 104 -16.33 -12.41 1.15
CA LEU A 104 -15.54 -12.13 -0.03
C LEU A 104 -14.15 -12.72 0.26
N PRO A 105 -13.64 -13.64 -0.59
CA PRO A 105 -12.39 -14.31 -0.28
C PRO A 105 -11.33 -13.23 -0.08
N MET A 106 -10.76 -13.17 1.13
CA MET A 106 -9.63 -12.28 1.37
C MET A 106 -8.54 -12.66 0.37
N TYR A 107 -7.97 -11.67 -0.28
CA TYR A 107 -6.89 -11.85 -1.24
C TYR A 107 -5.78 -10.85 -0.95
N ARG A 108 -4.62 -11.11 -1.53
CA ARG A 108 -3.52 -10.16 -1.59
C ARG A 108 -3.12 -9.91 -3.03
N HIS A 109 -2.33 -8.86 -3.23
CA HIS A 109 -1.66 -8.60 -4.49
C HIS A 109 -0.24 -9.20 -4.46
N SER A 110 0.35 -9.41 -5.64
CA SER A 110 1.76 -9.80 -5.76
C SER A 110 2.65 -8.70 -5.19
N GLY A 111 3.75 -9.04 -4.52
CA GLY A 111 4.64 -8.05 -3.91
C GLY A 111 4.46 -7.96 -2.39
N SER A 112 4.46 -6.73 -1.87
CA SER A 112 4.53 -6.44 -0.43
C SER A 112 3.17 -6.48 0.29
N GLY A 113 3.20 -6.45 1.62
CA GLY A 113 2.04 -6.23 2.49
C GLY A 113 1.37 -4.86 2.39
N SER A 114 1.84 -4.02 1.47
CA SER A 114 1.40 -2.63 1.31
C SER A 114 0.73 -2.37 -0.05
N GLY A 115 0.16 -3.41 -0.65
CA GLY A 115 -0.59 -3.32 -1.92
C GLY A 115 0.20 -3.74 -3.16
N GLY A 116 1.53 -3.88 -3.08
CA GLY A 116 2.33 -4.47 -4.16
C GLY A 116 2.37 -3.64 -5.46
N TYR A 117 2.28 -2.31 -5.35
CA TYR A 117 2.21 -1.43 -6.53
C TYR A 117 3.47 -1.54 -7.38
N ALA A 118 4.67 -1.57 -6.77
CA ALA A 118 5.91 -1.78 -7.50
C ALA A 118 5.87 -3.06 -8.37
N ALA A 119 5.30 -4.14 -7.86
CA ALA A 119 5.19 -5.40 -8.58
C ALA A 119 4.20 -5.31 -9.75
N CYS A 120 3.05 -4.68 -9.52
CA CYS A 120 2.04 -4.44 -10.55
C CYS A 120 2.59 -3.55 -11.68
N ILE A 121 3.23 -2.44 -11.32
CA ILE A 121 3.80 -1.48 -12.28
C ILE A 121 4.96 -2.11 -13.05
N LEU A 122 5.82 -2.92 -12.40
CA LEU A 122 6.89 -3.64 -13.09
C LEU A 122 6.32 -4.58 -14.15
N LYS A 123 5.25 -5.32 -13.81
CA LYS A 123 4.56 -6.22 -14.75
C LYS A 123 4.04 -5.45 -15.96
N MET A 124 3.33 -4.36 -15.73
CA MET A 124 2.78 -3.53 -16.81
C MET A 124 3.88 -2.90 -17.67
N ALA A 125 4.93 -2.36 -17.04
CA ALA A 125 6.07 -1.77 -17.74
C ALA A 125 6.86 -2.81 -18.57
N ALA A 126 6.98 -4.04 -18.07
CA ALA A 126 7.62 -5.13 -18.81
C ALA A 126 6.87 -5.45 -20.12
N GLU A 127 5.54 -5.50 -20.06
CA GLU A 127 4.70 -5.75 -21.23
C GLU A 127 4.68 -4.55 -22.19
N GLU A 128 4.44 -3.34 -21.67
CA GLU A 128 4.30 -2.13 -22.50
C GLU A 128 5.61 -1.71 -23.17
N LEU A 129 6.72 -1.71 -22.42
CA LEU A 129 7.99 -1.17 -22.92
C LEU A 129 8.83 -2.21 -23.67
N PHE A 130 8.62 -3.50 -23.39
CA PHE A 130 9.48 -4.56 -23.89
C PHE A 130 8.75 -5.79 -24.44
N SER A 131 7.41 -5.78 -24.47
CA SER A 131 6.59 -6.93 -24.89
C SER A 131 6.89 -8.21 -24.08
N VAL A 132 7.34 -8.07 -22.83
CA VAL A 132 7.65 -9.18 -21.92
C VAL A 132 6.45 -9.44 -21.00
N LYS A 133 5.75 -10.55 -21.23
CA LYS A 133 4.66 -11.02 -20.35
C LYS A 133 5.22 -11.81 -19.18
N LEU A 134 5.14 -11.25 -17.98
CA LEU A 134 5.52 -11.92 -16.73
C LEU A 134 4.36 -12.74 -16.16
N LYS A 135 4.71 -13.72 -15.29
CA LYS A 135 3.74 -14.49 -14.50
C LYS A 135 2.87 -13.57 -13.61
N PRO A 136 1.66 -14.01 -13.22
CA PRO A 136 0.80 -13.26 -12.30
C PRO A 136 1.48 -12.86 -10.99
N ASP A 137 2.22 -13.79 -10.38
CA ASP A 137 3.12 -13.52 -9.27
C ASP A 137 4.53 -13.30 -9.82
N ILE A 138 4.87 -12.04 -10.09
CA ILE A 138 6.17 -11.67 -10.69
C ILE A 138 7.37 -12.10 -9.84
N LEU A 139 7.18 -12.32 -8.53
CA LEU A 139 8.26 -12.75 -7.64
C LEU A 139 8.66 -14.22 -7.91
N LYS A 140 7.79 -14.97 -8.60
CA LYS A 140 8.03 -16.36 -9.07
C LYS A 140 8.40 -16.42 -10.55
N ASP A 141 8.51 -15.27 -11.21
CA ASP A 141 8.96 -15.20 -12.59
C ASP A 141 10.46 -15.50 -12.65
N GLU A 142 10.87 -16.27 -13.66
CA GLU A 142 12.26 -16.72 -13.79
C GLU A 142 13.19 -15.63 -14.33
N ARG A 143 12.64 -14.54 -14.86
CA ARG A 143 13.39 -13.37 -15.33
C ARG A 143 13.53 -12.28 -14.27
N VAL A 144 12.81 -12.38 -13.16
CA VAL A 144 12.80 -11.39 -12.09
C VAL A 144 13.68 -11.86 -10.94
N LEU A 145 14.64 -11.03 -10.55
CA LEU A 145 15.46 -11.21 -9.36
C LEU A 145 14.99 -10.24 -8.27
N THR A 146 14.63 -10.78 -7.11
CA THR A 146 14.38 -9.98 -5.91
C THR A 146 15.60 -10.03 -5.01
N ARG A 147 16.11 -8.86 -4.61
CA ARG A 147 17.31 -8.76 -3.78
C ARG A 147 17.09 -7.79 -2.64
N TYR A 148 17.52 -8.17 -1.44
CA TYR A 148 17.59 -7.27 -0.30
C TYR A 148 18.93 -6.56 -0.29
N LEU A 149 18.90 -5.24 -0.11
CA LEU A 149 20.10 -4.45 0.03
C LEU A 149 20.57 -4.46 1.51
N GLN A 150 21.10 -3.34 1.99
CA GLN A 150 21.67 -3.14 3.34
C GLN A 150 20.88 -3.81 4.49
N ASN A 151 19.55 -3.84 4.38
CA ASN A 151 18.64 -4.48 5.34
C ASN A 151 17.40 -5.02 4.59
N ARG A 152 16.50 -5.70 5.33
CA ARG A 152 15.27 -6.28 4.75
C ARG A 152 14.25 -5.25 4.25
N ASP A 153 14.40 -4.00 4.67
CA ASP A 153 13.54 -2.89 4.36
C ASP A 153 14.01 -2.08 3.14
N ILE A 154 15.09 -2.48 2.48
CA ILE A 154 15.46 -2.00 1.14
C ILE A 154 15.54 -3.19 0.21
N GLN A 155 14.74 -3.18 -0.84
CA GLN A 155 14.67 -4.25 -1.83
C GLN A 155 14.84 -3.70 -3.23
N GLU A 156 15.34 -4.55 -4.12
CA GLU A 156 15.37 -4.34 -5.56
C GLU A 156 14.59 -5.45 -6.25
N LEU A 157 13.71 -5.05 -7.16
CA LEU A 157 13.12 -5.93 -8.17
C LEU A 157 13.81 -5.66 -9.49
N ILE A 158 14.51 -6.66 -10.01
CA ILE A 158 15.36 -6.54 -11.19
C ILE A 158 14.81 -7.43 -12.29
N LEU A 159 14.41 -6.84 -13.42
CA LEU A 159 13.97 -7.57 -14.60
C LEU A 159 15.14 -7.75 -15.57
N PHE A 160 15.35 -9.00 -16.01
CA PHE A 160 16.31 -9.37 -17.04
C PHE A 160 15.62 -9.81 -18.33
N ASN A 161 16.38 -9.82 -19.43
CA ASN A 161 15.88 -10.21 -20.74
C ASN A 161 15.53 -11.71 -20.81
N SER A 162 16.34 -12.55 -20.17
CA SER A 162 16.11 -13.99 -20.08
C SER A 162 16.35 -14.55 -18.68
N LYS A 163 15.98 -15.81 -18.50
CA LYS A 163 16.27 -16.59 -17.30
C LYS A 163 17.78 -16.75 -17.10
N GLU A 164 18.50 -17.01 -18.18
CA GLU A 164 19.95 -17.22 -18.19
C GLU A 164 20.66 -15.96 -17.70
N ASP A 165 20.21 -14.79 -18.16
CA ASP A 165 20.71 -13.50 -17.69
C ASP A 165 20.44 -13.32 -16.19
N ARG A 166 19.21 -13.61 -15.73
CA ARG A 166 18.87 -13.55 -14.29
C ARG A 166 19.78 -14.46 -13.47
N SER A 167 20.00 -15.70 -13.91
CA SER A 167 20.84 -16.68 -13.21
C SER A 167 22.32 -16.27 -13.19
N LEU A 168 22.83 -15.73 -14.29
CA LEU A 168 24.20 -15.21 -14.35
C LEU A 168 24.39 -14.02 -13.39
N ALA A 169 23.44 -13.07 -13.41
CA ALA A 169 23.46 -11.93 -12.49
C ALA A 169 23.45 -12.39 -11.03
N GLU A 170 22.56 -13.31 -10.66
CA GLU A 170 22.47 -13.87 -9.31
C GLU A 170 23.77 -14.56 -8.88
N SER A 171 24.40 -15.33 -9.77
CA SER A 171 25.71 -15.95 -9.51
C SER A 171 26.80 -14.91 -9.24
N LEU A 172 26.88 -13.84 -10.03
CA LEU A 172 27.88 -12.79 -9.82
C LEU A 172 27.69 -12.08 -8.48
N LEU A 173 26.43 -11.81 -8.13
CA LEU A 173 26.05 -11.12 -6.90
C LEU A 173 26.30 -11.93 -5.64
N SER A 174 26.33 -13.26 -5.71
CA SER A 174 26.61 -14.12 -4.56
C SER A 174 27.97 -13.82 -3.90
N SER A 175 28.91 -13.28 -4.68
CA SER A 175 30.26 -12.91 -4.25
C SER A 175 30.42 -11.44 -3.83
N LEU A 176 29.38 -10.62 -3.98
CA LEU A 176 29.45 -9.16 -3.87
C LEU A 176 28.70 -8.62 -2.64
N SER A 177 29.04 -7.39 -2.24
CA SER A 177 28.33 -6.71 -1.16
C SER A 177 26.88 -6.41 -1.54
N ASN A 178 25.95 -6.79 -0.67
CA ASN A 178 24.53 -6.44 -0.77
C ASN A 178 24.24 -4.96 -0.47
N ARG A 179 25.23 -4.10 -0.21
CA ARG A 179 24.98 -2.67 0.02
C ARG A 179 24.91 -1.85 -1.26
N THR A 180 25.40 -2.41 -2.36
CA THR A 180 25.53 -1.70 -3.63
C THR A 180 24.38 -2.10 -4.56
N PRO A 181 23.58 -1.13 -5.06
CA PRO A 181 22.54 -1.40 -6.06
C PRO A 181 23.06 -2.09 -7.32
N TYR A 182 22.20 -2.81 -8.05
CA TYR A 182 22.68 -3.68 -9.14
C TYR A 182 23.36 -2.90 -10.26
N ARG A 183 22.71 -1.83 -10.72
CA ARG A 183 23.23 -0.98 -11.82
C ARG A 183 24.55 -0.31 -11.49
N HIS A 184 24.87 -0.19 -10.21
CA HIS A 184 26.10 0.42 -9.71
C HIS A 184 27.32 -0.49 -9.82
N PHE A 185 27.15 -1.78 -10.14
CA PHE A 185 28.26 -2.67 -10.45
C PHE A 185 28.71 -2.54 -11.92
N GLU A 186 27.87 -1.99 -12.80
CA GLU A 186 28.15 -1.85 -14.24
C GLU A 186 28.54 -3.18 -14.92
N THR A 187 28.09 -4.31 -14.36
CA THR A 187 28.36 -5.66 -14.84
C THR A 187 27.31 -6.13 -15.85
N GLN A 188 27.68 -7.14 -16.65
CA GLN A 188 26.72 -7.93 -17.42
C GLN A 188 26.11 -9.03 -16.55
N PRO A 189 24.86 -9.46 -16.81
CA PRO A 189 23.95 -8.93 -17.84
C PRO A 189 23.29 -7.61 -17.42
N LYS A 190 22.99 -6.75 -18.39
CA LYS A 190 22.27 -5.49 -18.11
C LYS A 190 20.82 -5.77 -17.69
N ALA A 191 20.39 -5.13 -16.61
CA ALA A 191 19.00 -5.16 -16.19
C ALA A 191 18.13 -4.27 -17.10
N MET A 192 16.97 -4.78 -17.52
CA MET A 192 15.99 -4.06 -18.32
C MET A 192 15.28 -2.99 -17.49
N LEU A 193 14.76 -3.39 -16.33
CA LEU A 193 14.13 -2.50 -15.34
C LEU A 193 14.67 -2.82 -13.95
N VAL A 194 14.86 -1.79 -13.14
CA VAL A 194 15.26 -1.93 -11.74
C VAL A 194 14.37 -1.06 -10.87
N PHE A 195 13.53 -1.69 -10.05
CA PHE A 195 12.63 -1.01 -9.13
C PHE A 195 13.19 -1.10 -7.73
N GLY A 196 13.23 0.02 -7.01
CA GLY A 196 13.58 0.07 -5.59
C GLY A 196 12.33 0.04 -4.71
N ILE A 197 12.39 -0.67 -3.60
CA ILE A 197 11.36 -0.61 -2.55
C ILE A 197 12.08 -0.24 -1.25
N ALA A 198 11.66 0.83 -0.59
CA ALA A 198 12.28 1.32 0.64
C ALA A 198 11.25 1.58 1.74
N ASN A 199 11.32 0.79 2.80
CA ASN A 199 10.48 0.90 3.98
C ASN A 199 11.25 1.60 5.12
N GLY A 200 10.62 2.50 5.85
CA GLY A 200 11.23 3.23 6.95
C GLY A 200 11.93 4.52 6.53
N PHE A 201 11.72 5.61 7.29
CA PHE A 201 12.32 6.93 7.02
C PHE A 201 13.85 6.92 6.80
N ARG A 202 14.60 6.10 7.55
CA ARG A 202 16.05 5.97 7.37
C ARG A 202 16.41 5.47 5.96
N ASN A 203 15.66 4.51 5.44
CA ASN A 203 15.89 3.95 4.11
C ASN A 203 15.39 4.89 3.02
N ILE A 204 14.27 5.58 3.25
CA ILE A 204 13.81 6.67 2.36
C ILE A 204 14.90 7.74 2.23
N GLN A 205 15.52 8.14 3.34
CA GLN A 205 16.65 9.09 3.32
C GLN A 205 17.80 8.57 2.45
N THR A 206 18.13 7.28 2.50
CA THR A 206 19.15 6.68 1.61
C THR A 206 18.78 6.81 0.13
N ILE A 207 17.53 6.49 -0.25
CA ILE A 207 17.03 6.68 -1.62
C ILE A 207 17.13 8.14 -2.06
N VAL A 208 16.68 9.06 -1.21
CA VAL A 208 16.73 10.50 -1.48
C VAL A 208 18.17 10.99 -1.61
N GLN A 209 19.11 10.44 -0.84
CA GLN A 209 20.53 10.77 -0.97
C GLN A 209 21.10 10.33 -2.32
N TYR A 210 20.74 9.15 -2.83
CA TYR A 210 21.12 8.76 -4.20
C TYR A 210 20.58 9.76 -5.22
N LEU A 211 19.30 10.13 -5.11
CA LEU A 211 18.67 11.07 -6.04
C LEU A 211 19.33 12.45 -5.98
N ARG A 212 19.59 12.97 -4.77
CA ARG A 212 20.26 14.27 -4.57
C ARG A 212 21.65 14.29 -5.18
N LYS A 213 22.44 13.22 -5.00
CA LYS A 213 23.79 13.11 -5.59
C LYS A 213 23.72 13.10 -7.11
N THR A 214 22.83 12.30 -7.71
CA THR A 214 22.64 12.28 -9.16
C THR A 214 22.14 13.62 -9.71
N TYR A 215 21.23 14.29 -9.01
CA TYR A 215 20.74 15.62 -9.41
C TYR A 215 21.82 16.69 -9.37
N GLN A 216 22.61 16.73 -8.28
CA GLN A 216 23.73 17.66 -8.14
C GLN A 216 24.79 17.42 -9.24
N PHE A 217 25.05 16.15 -9.56
CA PHE A 217 25.95 15.78 -10.64
C PHE A 217 25.48 16.30 -11.99
N LYS A 218 24.20 16.11 -12.33
CA LYS A 218 23.62 16.59 -13.61
C LYS A 218 23.62 18.12 -13.75
N LYS A 219 23.70 18.87 -12.64
CA LYS A 219 23.73 20.33 -12.64
C LYS A 219 25.15 20.91 -12.65
N CYS A 220 26.18 20.07 -12.49
CA CYS A 220 27.56 20.52 -12.47
C CYS A 220 28.08 20.57 -13.92
N ASP A 221 28.36 21.77 -14.43
CA ASP A 221 28.88 21.98 -15.78
C ASP A 221 30.40 21.73 -15.89
N ASP A 222 31.08 21.36 -14.79
CA ASP A 222 32.52 21.14 -14.73
C ASP A 222 32.88 19.64 -14.84
N PRO A 223 33.47 19.19 -15.97
CA PRO A 223 33.84 17.80 -16.20
C PRO A 223 34.98 17.26 -15.32
N ASP A 224 35.79 18.12 -14.69
CA ASP A 224 36.99 17.70 -13.96
C ASP A 224 36.72 17.35 -12.49
N LEU A 225 35.69 17.96 -11.88
CA LEU A 225 35.15 17.56 -10.57
C LEU A 225 34.51 16.15 -10.57
N ILE A 226 34.08 15.69 -11.75
CA ILE A 226 33.38 14.41 -11.97
C ILE A 226 34.31 13.21 -11.79
N LYS A 227 35.58 13.31 -12.20
CA LYS A 227 36.54 12.20 -12.13
C LYS A 227 37.11 11.96 -10.73
N SER A 228 37.12 12.99 -9.88
CA SER A 228 37.79 12.97 -8.57
C SER A 228 37.05 12.18 -7.48
N ARG A 229 35.71 12.03 -7.56
CA ARG A 229 34.91 11.57 -6.40
C ARG A 229 34.39 10.12 -6.42
N GLN A 230 34.74 9.27 -7.40
CA GLN A 230 34.16 7.90 -7.52
C GLN A 230 32.62 7.89 -7.35
N ILE A 231 31.93 8.97 -7.73
CA ILE A 231 30.48 9.06 -7.61
C ILE A 231 29.89 8.26 -8.76
N LYS A 232 29.15 7.21 -8.43
CA LYS A 232 28.41 6.42 -9.42
C LYS A 232 27.40 7.33 -10.12
N VAL A 233 27.63 7.53 -11.42
CA VAL A 233 27.06 8.63 -12.22
C VAL A 233 25.54 8.49 -12.39
N HIS A 234 25.02 7.27 -12.37
CA HIS A 234 23.62 6.98 -12.65
C HIS A 234 22.80 6.65 -11.40
N TYR A 235 21.57 7.17 -11.34
CA TYR A 235 20.62 6.81 -10.30
C TYR A 235 20.19 5.33 -10.47
N PRO A 236 20.22 4.48 -9.43
CA PRO A 236 20.17 3.04 -9.65
C PRO A 236 18.78 2.46 -9.98
N PHE A 237 17.70 3.25 -9.85
CA PHE A 237 16.32 2.75 -9.95
C PHE A 237 15.53 3.51 -11.02
N ASP A 238 14.67 2.81 -11.75
CA ASP A 238 13.73 3.39 -12.72
C ASP A 238 12.42 3.81 -12.05
N TYR A 239 12.05 3.10 -10.98
CA TYR A 239 10.86 3.35 -10.17
C TYR A 239 11.21 3.09 -8.70
N VAL A 240 10.63 3.86 -7.78
CA VAL A 240 10.79 3.61 -6.34
C VAL A 240 9.45 3.64 -5.61
N GLU A 241 9.15 2.57 -4.89
CA GLU A 241 8.08 2.52 -3.89
C GLU A 241 8.65 2.82 -2.51
N VAL A 242 8.04 3.76 -1.78
CA VAL A 242 8.47 4.13 -0.43
C VAL A 242 7.36 3.96 0.57
N MET A 243 7.70 3.47 1.77
CA MET A 243 6.77 3.31 2.89
C MET A 243 7.39 3.92 4.15
N ALA A 244 6.62 4.68 4.92
CA ALA A 244 7.14 5.36 6.12
C ALA A 244 7.52 4.37 7.24
N CYS A 245 6.76 3.27 7.39
CA CYS A 245 6.98 2.25 8.41
C CYS A 245 7.93 1.15 7.90
N PRO A 246 8.84 0.61 8.75
CA PRO A 246 9.53 -0.66 8.48
C PRO A 246 8.52 -1.77 8.22
N ASN A 247 8.82 -2.74 7.36
CA ASN A 247 7.89 -3.80 6.93
C ASN A 247 6.57 -3.31 6.29
N GLY A 248 6.43 -2.01 5.99
CA GLY A 248 5.26 -1.45 5.32
C GLY A 248 3.99 -1.44 6.19
N CYS A 249 2.82 -1.51 5.54
CA CYS A 249 1.52 -1.32 6.17
C CYS A 249 1.17 -2.37 7.24
N LEU A 250 1.70 -3.60 7.14
CA LEU A 250 1.44 -4.65 8.13
C LEU A 250 2.04 -4.31 9.52
N ASN A 251 3.00 -3.39 9.56
CA ASN A 251 3.61 -2.83 10.77
C ASN A 251 3.28 -1.31 10.90
N GLY A 252 2.14 -0.88 10.36
CA GLY A 252 1.69 0.49 10.52
C GLY A 252 1.40 0.82 12.00
N GLY A 253 1.55 2.09 12.38
CA GLY A 253 1.42 2.52 13.78
C GLY A 253 0.05 2.26 14.42
N GLY A 254 -1.00 2.06 13.60
CA GLY A 254 -2.35 1.75 14.07
C GLY A 254 -2.64 0.26 14.26
N GLN A 255 -1.65 -0.62 14.06
CA GLN A 255 -1.80 -2.07 14.22
C GLN A 255 -1.66 -2.52 15.68
N VAL A 256 -2.25 -3.68 15.99
CA VAL A 256 -2.07 -4.37 17.26
C VAL A 256 -0.74 -5.12 17.24
N LYS A 257 0.19 -4.75 18.12
CA LYS A 257 1.60 -5.18 18.05
C LYS A 257 1.77 -6.66 18.35
N GLU A 258 0.95 -7.18 19.24
CA GLU A 258 0.98 -8.54 19.78
C GLU A 258 0.69 -9.60 18.72
N ILE A 259 -0.06 -9.24 17.68
CA ILE A 259 -0.55 -10.16 16.63
C ILE A 259 0.08 -9.91 15.25
N MET A 260 1.14 -9.10 15.17
CA MET A 260 1.71 -8.70 13.88
C MET A 260 2.30 -9.88 13.09
N ALA A 261 2.91 -10.85 13.77
CA ALA A 261 3.48 -12.03 13.13
C ALA A 261 2.39 -12.89 12.48
N GLN A 262 1.31 -13.16 13.23
CA GLN A 262 0.13 -13.88 12.78
C GLN A 262 -0.57 -13.14 11.63
N THR A 263 -0.65 -11.81 11.72
CA THR A 263 -1.21 -10.97 10.65
C THR A 263 -0.40 -11.10 9.36
N SER A 264 0.93 -11.11 9.46
CA SER A 264 1.82 -11.24 8.31
C SER A 264 1.75 -12.62 7.68
N GLU A 265 1.70 -13.68 8.50
CA GLU A 265 1.53 -15.06 8.04
C GLU A 265 0.17 -15.27 7.36
N LEU A 266 -0.91 -14.80 7.99
CA LEU A 266 -2.25 -14.82 7.41
C LEU A 266 -2.28 -14.10 6.06
N TYR A 267 -1.75 -12.87 5.99
CA TYR A 267 -1.67 -12.13 4.73
C TYR A 267 -0.90 -12.92 3.67
N ALA A 268 0.27 -13.47 4.00
CA ALA A 268 1.08 -14.25 3.06
C ALA A 268 0.36 -15.51 2.55
N SER A 269 -0.50 -16.12 3.37
CA SER A 269 -1.31 -17.29 3.04
C SER A 269 -2.47 -17.00 2.08
N LEU A 270 -2.88 -15.73 1.95
CA LEU A 270 -3.98 -15.35 1.08
C LEU A 270 -3.65 -15.63 -0.39
N PRO A 271 -4.67 -16.01 -1.20
CA PRO A 271 -4.51 -16.14 -2.64
C PRO A 271 -4.10 -14.80 -3.27
N VAL A 272 -3.26 -14.88 -4.29
CA VAL A 272 -2.81 -13.71 -5.05
C VAL A 272 -3.78 -13.43 -6.19
N PHE A 273 -4.28 -12.20 -6.28
CA PHE A 273 -5.13 -11.73 -7.36
C PHE A 273 -4.56 -10.48 -8.02
N GLU A 274 -4.83 -10.32 -9.32
CA GLU A 274 -4.45 -9.11 -10.06
C GLU A 274 -5.54 -8.04 -9.89
N PRO A 275 -5.18 -6.76 -9.69
CA PRO A 275 -6.16 -5.70 -9.43
C PRO A 275 -7.29 -5.61 -10.47
N MET A 276 -6.94 -5.79 -11.75
CA MET A 276 -7.88 -5.71 -12.88
C MET A 276 -8.38 -7.08 -13.34
N SER A 277 -8.27 -8.13 -12.52
CA SER A 277 -8.77 -9.48 -12.90
C SER A 277 -10.29 -9.60 -12.84
N ASN A 278 -10.95 -8.76 -12.05
CA ASN A 278 -12.40 -8.78 -11.83
C ASN A 278 -13.14 -7.91 -12.86
N ASP A 279 -14.11 -8.48 -13.57
CA ASP A 279 -14.90 -7.75 -14.57
C ASP A 279 -15.72 -6.60 -13.98
N LEU A 280 -16.16 -6.69 -12.72
CA LEU A 280 -16.79 -5.56 -12.03
C LEU A 280 -15.82 -4.39 -11.88
N VAL A 281 -14.55 -4.67 -11.54
CA VAL A 281 -13.51 -3.62 -11.41
C VAL A 281 -13.20 -3.02 -12.78
N LYS A 282 -13.09 -3.83 -13.83
CA LYS A 282 -12.90 -3.34 -15.21
C LYS A 282 -14.06 -2.46 -15.65
N ASN A 283 -15.30 -2.92 -15.47
CA ASN A 283 -16.50 -2.17 -15.84
C ASN A 283 -16.62 -0.87 -15.05
N LEU A 284 -16.29 -0.88 -13.76
CA LEU A 284 -16.24 0.33 -12.95
C LEU A 284 -15.18 1.31 -13.45
N TYR A 285 -13.99 0.82 -13.79
CA TYR A 285 -12.92 1.65 -14.34
C TYR A 285 -13.32 2.28 -15.68
N GLU A 286 -13.90 1.51 -16.60
CA GLU A 286 -14.41 2.04 -17.88
C GLU A 286 -15.56 3.04 -17.67
N TYR A 287 -16.44 2.78 -16.70
CA TYR A 287 -17.47 3.73 -16.31
C TYR A 287 -16.88 5.05 -15.80
N ILE A 288 -15.91 5.00 -14.88
CA ILE A 288 -15.23 6.19 -14.37
C ILE A 288 -14.55 6.94 -15.52
N LYS A 289 -13.80 6.24 -16.37
CA LYS A 289 -13.11 6.82 -17.53
C LYS A 289 -14.08 7.45 -18.54
N SER A 290 -15.29 6.90 -18.70
CA SER A 290 -16.33 7.50 -19.56
C SER A 290 -16.87 8.83 -19.03
N LYS A 291 -16.84 9.02 -17.70
CA LYS A 291 -17.32 10.24 -17.03
C LYS A 291 -16.20 11.24 -16.76
N ASP A 292 -14.98 10.76 -16.62
CA ASP A 292 -13.78 11.51 -16.32
C ASP A 292 -12.62 10.96 -17.17
N PRO A 293 -12.54 11.34 -18.46
CA PRO A 293 -11.52 10.80 -19.38
C PRO A 293 -10.08 11.10 -18.96
N ASP A 294 -9.89 12.20 -18.22
CA ASP A 294 -8.59 12.62 -17.68
C ASP A 294 -8.28 11.91 -16.33
N LEU A 295 -9.20 11.12 -15.80
CA LEU A 295 -9.10 10.40 -14.53
C LEU A 295 -8.73 11.33 -13.35
N LYS A 296 -9.22 12.57 -13.36
CA LYS A 296 -9.01 13.56 -12.29
C LYS A 296 -9.42 13.05 -10.92
N TYR A 297 -10.49 12.26 -10.82
CA TYR A 297 -10.94 11.67 -9.54
C TYR A 297 -10.02 10.56 -9.00
N LEU A 298 -9.16 9.99 -9.85
CA LEU A 298 -8.19 8.95 -9.45
C LEU A 298 -6.76 9.49 -9.29
N HIS A 299 -6.57 10.79 -9.50
CA HIS A 299 -5.28 11.45 -9.40
C HIS A 299 -5.31 12.59 -8.38
N THR A 300 -4.13 12.97 -7.91
CA THR A 300 -3.99 14.11 -7.00
C THR A 300 -2.69 14.85 -7.31
N THR A 301 -2.56 16.05 -6.76
CA THR A 301 -1.36 16.88 -6.88
C THR A 301 -0.68 17.03 -5.54
N TYR A 302 0.62 17.32 -5.57
CA TYR A 302 1.40 17.63 -4.37
C TYR A 302 1.76 19.11 -4.35
N LYS A 303 1.75 19.71 -3.15
CA LYS A 303 2.20 21.08 -2.92
C LYS A 303 3.42 21.09 -2.01
N THR A 304 4.30 22.07 -2.21
CA THR A 304 5.40 22.29 -1.28
C THR A 304 4.82 22.73 0.06
N VAL A 305 5.09 21.94 1.10
CA VAL A 305 4.81 22.36 2.47
C VAL A 305 5.97 23.26 2.90
N PRO A 306 5.73 24.47 3.43
CA PRO A 306 6.81 25.26 4.02
C PRO A 306 7.53 24.42 5.07
N LYS A 307 8.83 24.64 5.26
CA LYS A 307 9.54 23.99 6.36
C LYS A 307 8.87 24.41 7.67
N ILE A 308 7.98 23.55 8.16
CA ILE A 308 7.55 23.60 9.55
C ILE A 308 8.86 23.34 10.30
N GLU A 309 9.28 24.28 11.15
CA GLU A 309 10.32 24.04 12.13
C GLU A 309 9.79 22.98 13.10
N ILE A 310 9.79 21.72 12.66
CA ILE A 310 9.51 20.59 13.52
C ILE A 310 10.77 20.45 14.37
N ILE A 311 10.78 21.16 15.51
CA ILE A 311 11.88 21.21 16.48
C ILE A 311 12.27 19.80 16.95
N ASN A 312 11.38 18.81 16.84
CA ASN A 312 11.76 17.41 16.92
C ASN A 312 10.63 16.52 16.35
N PRO A 313 10.85 15.74 15.28
CA PRO A 313 9.87 14.75 14.80
C PRO A 313 9.47 13.73 15.88
N SER A 314 10.33 13.55 16.89
CA SER A 314 10.11 12.69 18.06
C SER A 314 9.25 13.35 19.15
N ALA A 315 8.95 14.64 19.05
CA ALA A 315 8.09 15.37 20.00
C ALA A 315 6.60 15.32 19.63
N LEU A 316 6.26 14.78 18.46
CA LEU A 316 4.91 14.31 18.20
C LEU A 316 4.66 13.14 19.15
N ARG A 317 3.87 13.39 20.20
CA ARG A 317 3.33 12.31 21.03
C ARG A 317 2.34 11.55 20.15
N TRP A 318 2.72 10.34 19.77
CA TRP A 318 1.86 9.33 19.18
C TRP A 318 1.08 8.65 20.30
#